data_AF-A0A952DWE2-F1
#
_entry.id   AF-A0A952DWE2-F1
#
_cell.length_a   1.000
_cell.length_b   1.000
_cell.length_c   1.000
_cell.angle_alpha   90.00
_cell.angle_beta   90.00
_cell.angle_gamma   90.00
#
_symmetry.space_group_name_H-M   'P 1'
#
loop_
_entity.id
_entity.type
_entity.pdbx_description
1 polymer ?
#
loop_
_entity_poly.entity_id
_entity_poly.type
_entity_poly.pdbx_seq_one_letter_code
_entity_poly.pdbx_strand_id
1 'polypeptide(L)'
;MSFFRRIIGFLIIIVGIVGLVISGGIAYFGSRAVDAFGVGLNATVDLLDETVNTTVASLENVKATLGETSGALTTVSGATRNMAVTIYDTQPLMRQVTGVTTDTVPNSIEAVNDAFPNLASVAKSIDSTLKRLSTLQVNQTLDVGPFSVPLTFDLGIRYAPREPFDSAILSVGESLIPLPDQLRAMEANLETTVTNLGNIADNIDALAGNINGINATVEQYIPLLDQYIRLLGQITTTLAATRNQINANLTIIKWVVIGLASWFALYQIVPIYFGYRMLSDKVVEGSIEEYLEEERKEMREQIKEAEEQAEEAEERAEEAEKRAEKH
;
A
#
# COMPACT_ATOMS: atom_id res chain seq x y z
N MET A 1 31.31 -37.88 80.51
CA MET A 1 30.18 -37.45 79.65
C MET A 1 30.28 -36.00 79.13
N SER A 2 31.10 -35.11 79.73
CA SER A 2 31.24 -33.71 79.30
C SER A 2 31.97 -33.52 77.94
N PHE A 3 32.93 -34.39 77.61
CA PHE A 3 33.68 -34.32 76.34
C PHE A 3 32.79 -34.58 75.11
N PHE A 4 31.89 -35.56 75.19
CA PHE A 4 30.97 -35.91 74.09
C PHE A 4 29.95 -34.79 73.81
N ARG A 5 29.48 -34.09 74.85
CA ARG A 5 28.56 -32.94 74.71
C ARG A 5 29.21 -31.75 74.02
N ARG A 6 30.49 -31.46 74.31
CA ARG A 6 31.24 -30.38 73.63
C ARG A 6 31.47 -30.66 72.14
N ILE A 7 31.75 -31.91 71.77
CA ILE A 7 31.89 -32.31 70.36
C ILE A 7 30.56 -32.15 69.62
N ILE A 8 29.46 -32.59 70.23
CA ILE A 8 28.11 -32.45 69.63
C ILE A 8 27.73 -30.97 69.49
N GLY A 9 27.96 -30.15 70.52
CA GLY A 9 27.70 -28.71 70.47
C GLY A 9 28.50 -28.00 69.37
N PHE A 10 29.76 -28.36 69.19
CA PHE A 10 30.61 -27.84 68.11
C PHE A 10 30.10 -28.24 66.71
N LEU A 11 29.71 -29.51 66.52
CA LEU A 11 29.13 -29.97 65.26
C LEU A 11 27.83 -29.22 64.92
N ILE A 12 26.97 -28.95 65.90
CA ILE A 12 25.72 -28.22 65.72
C ILE A 12 25.96 -26.76 65.31
N ILE A 13 26.97 -26.08 65.89
CA ILE A 13 27.36 -24.72 65.46
C ILE A 13 27.84 -24.73 64.01
N ILE A 14 28.68 -25.69 63.62
CA ILE A 14 29.16 -25.80 62.23
C ILE A 14 27.97 -25.97 61.29
N VAL A 15 27.01 -26.84 61.62
CA VAL A 15 25.80 -27.03 60.82
C VAL A 15 25.02 -25.71 60.66
N GLY A 16 24.86 -24.93 61.73
CA GLY A 16 24.20 -23.62 61.67
C GLY A 16 24.95 -22.59 60.81
N ILE A 17 26.29 -22.53 60.91
CA ILE A 17 27.12 -21.64 60.08
C ILE A 17 27.03 -22.04 58.61
N VAL A 18 27.14 -23.34 58.30
CA VAL A 18 26.98 -23.85 56.93
C VAL A 18 25.57 -23.52 56.41
N GLY A 19 24.54 -23.65 57.24
CA GLY A 19 23.17 -23.25 56.90
C GLY A 19 23.04 -21.75 56.57
N LEU A 20 23.71 -20.88 57.32
CA LEU A 20 23.75 -19.44 57.04
C LEU A 20 24.47 -19.12 55.73
N VAL A 21 25.60 -19.77 55.44
CA VAL A 21 26.33 -19.61 54.18
C VAL A 21 25.49 -20.07 52.99
N ILE A 22 24.81 -21.22 53.12
CA ILE A 22 23.89 -21.72 52.09
C ILE A 22 22.74 -20.72 51.89
N SER A 23 22.19 -20.16 52.96
CA SER A 23 21.11 -19.18 52.86
C SER A 23 21.53 -17.91 52.12
N GLY A 24 22.70 -17.35 52.47
CA GLY A 24 23.27 -16.21 51.77
C GLY A 24 23.54 -16.52 50.29
N GLY A 25 24.00 -17.74 50.00
CA GLY A 25 24.14 -18.26 48.65
C GLY A 25 22.82 -18.30 47.89
N ILE A 26 21.74 -18.83 48.49
CA ILE A 26 20.41 -18.88 47.87
C ILE A 26 19.88 -17.48 47.60
N ALA A 27 20.03 -16.54 48.54
CA ALA A 27 19.60 -15.15 48.34
C ALA A 27 20.35 -14.48 47.17
N TYR A 28 21.68 -14.66 47.09
CA TYR A 28 22.51 -14.07 46.06
C TYR A 28 22.32 -14.71 44.67
N PHE A 29 22.40 -16.04 44.57
CA PHE A 29 22.23 -16.74 43.30
C PHE A 29 20.78 -16.75 42.84
N GLY A 30 19.82 -16.88 43.77
CA GLY A 30 18.39 -16.86 43.47
C GLY A 30 17.94 -15.50 42.91
N SER A 31 18.38 -14.39 43.52
CA SER A 31 18.09 -13.06 42.98
C SER A 31 18.69 -12.83 41.59
N ARG A 32 19.93 -13.26 41.35
CA ARG A 32 20.56 -13.19 40.02
C ARG A 32 19.87 -14.07 38.98
N ALA A 33 19.41 -15.27 39.36
CA ALA A 33 18.68 -16.15 38.46
C ALA A 33 17.36 -15.52 38.00
N VAL A 34 16.63 -14.88 38.92
CA VAL A 34 15.40 -14.13 38.61
C VAL A 34 15.69 -12.93 37.70
N ASP A 35 16.75 -12.17 37.98
CA ASP A 35 17.15 -11.01 37.16
C ASP A 35 17.55 -11.45 35.73
N ALA A 36 18.33 -12.53 35.60
CA ALA A 36 18.73 -13.07 34.30
C ALA A 36 17.53 -13.56 33.48
N PHE A 37 16.55 -14.20 34.13
CA PHE A 37 15.31 -14.60 33.50
C PHE A 37 14.49 -13.38 33.04
N GLY A 38 14.45 -12.31 33.84
CA GLY A 38 13.83 -11.04 33.48
C GLY A 38 14.46 -10.38 32.26
N VAL A 39 15.79 -10.36 32.16
CA VAL A 39 16.48 -9.81 30.98
C VAL A 39 16.13 -10.60 29.72
N GLY A 40 16.13 -11.94 29.78
CA GLY A 40 15.78 -12.78 28.63
C GLY A 40 14.33 -12.60 28.17
N LEU A 41 13.38 -12.50 29.10
CA LEU A 41 11.98 -12.23 28.78
C LEU A 41 11.78 -10.84 28.19
N ASN A 42 12.41 -9.81 28.77
CA ASN A 42 12.34 -8.45 28.23
C ASN A 42 12.93 -8.38 26.82
N ALA A 43 14.08 -9.01 26.56
CA ALA A 43 14.67 -9.06 25.22
C ALA A 43 13.77 -9.76 24.20
N THR A 44 13.06 -10.82 24.62
CA THR A 44 12.08 -11.50 23.75
C THR A 44 10.89 -10.61 23.43
N VAL A 45 10.37 -9.88 24.42
CA VAL A 45 9.27 -8.93 24.21
C VAL A 45 9.71 -7.76 23.35
N ASP A 46 10.93 -7.23 23.56
CA ASP A 46 11.48 -6.13 22.76
C ASP A 46 11.65 -6.55 21.28
N LEU A 47 12.14 -7.77 21.02
CA LEU A 47 12.23 -8.31 19.65
C LEU A 47 10.85 -8.48 19.00
N LEU A 48 9.85 -8.95 19.76
CA LEU A 48 8.48 -9.07 19.27
C LEU A 48 7.88 -7.69 18.98
N ASP A 49 8.10 -6.70 19.84
CA ASP A 49 7.63 -5.33 19.65
C ASP A 49 8.27 -4.70 18.41
N GLU A 50 9.60 -4.82 18.25
CA GLU A 50 10.32 -4.36 17.06
C GLU A 50 9.83 -5.06 15.78
N THR A 51 9.60 -6.37 15.83
CA THR A 51 9.09 -7.15 14.70
C THR A 51 7.68 -6.69 14.31
N VAL A 52 6.79 -6.48 15.30
CA VAL A 52 5.42 -6.02 15.06
C VAL A 52 5.44 -4.59 14.51
N ASN A 53 6.21 -3.68 15.09
CA ASN A 53 6.34 -2.29 14.61
C ASN A 53 6.88 -2.23 13.18
N THR A 54 7.91 -3.04 12.87
CA THR A 54 8.45 -3.16 11.50
C THR A 54 7.40 -3.69 10.53
N THR A 55 6.61 -4.66 10.97
CA THR A 55 5.50 -5.22 10.17
C THR A 55 4.43 -4.17 9.91
N VAL A 56 4.04 -3.39 10.93
CA VAL A 56 3.10 -2.26 10.78
C VAL A 56 3.60 -1.26 9.76
N ALA A 57 4.85 -0.79 9.89
CA ALA A 57 5.44 0.16 8.95
C ALA A 57 5.49 -0.39 7.51
N SER A 58 5.81 -1.68 7.36
CA SER A 58 5.79 -2.36 6.05
C SER A 58 4.38 -2.38 5.45
N LEU A 59 3.35 -2.69 6.25
CA LEU A 59 1.95 -2.70 5.81
C LEU A 59 1.42 -1.30 5.47
N GLU A 60 1.83 -0.28 6.23
CA GLU A 60 1.50 1.12 5.92
C GLU A 60 2.10 1.53 4.58
N ASN A 61 3.34 1.12 4.29
CA ASN A 61 3.96 1.33 2.98
C ASN A 61 3.19 0.59 1.87
N VAL A 62 2.83 -0.68 2.08
CA VAL A 62 2.01 -1.45 1.11
C VAL A 62 0.67 -0.75 0.86
N LYS A 63 0.00 -0.27 1.92
CA LYS A 63 -1.25 0.49 1.82
C LYS A 63 -1.06 1.76 0.97
N ALA A 64 0.00 2.52 1.21
CA ALA A 64 0.32 3.72 0.43
C ALA A 64 0.57 3.39 -1.04
N THR A 65 1.37 2.36 -1.33
CA THR A 65 1.64 1.89 -2.70
C THR A 65 0.37 1.41 -3.41
N LEU A 66 -0.53 0.71 -2.73
CA LEU A 66 -1.83 0.32 -3.29
C LEU A 66 -2.71 1.54 -3.59
N GLY A 67 -2.69 2.56 -2.70
CA GLY A 67 -3.38 3.83 -2.94
C GLY A 67 -2.85 4.59 -4.15
N GLU A 68 -1.53 4.68 -4.30
CA GLU A 68 -0.89 5.27 -5.49
C GLU A 68 -1.20 4.48 -6.76
N THR A 69 -1.15 3.14 -6.68
CA THR A 69 -1.50 2.24 -7.79
C THR A 69 -2.95 2.45 -8.21
N SER A 70 -3.87 2.61 -7.25
CA SER A 70 -5.28 2.90 -7.51
C SER A 70 -5.46 4.24 -8.25
N GLY A 71 -4.76 5.28 -7.81
CA GLY A 71 -4.75 6.59 -8.49
C GLY A 71 -4.19 6.51 -9.92
N ALA A 72 -3.12 5.75 -10.12
CA ALA A 72 -2.54 5.50 -11.44
C ALA A 72 -3.51 4.73 -12.35
N LEU A 73 -4.13 3.66 -11.85
CA LEU A 73 -5.13 2.88 -12.60
C LEU A 73 -6.34 3.73 -13.00
N THR A 74 -6.81 4.60 -12.11
CA THR A 74 -7.90 5.56 -12.41
C THR A 74 -7.50 6.49 -13.55
N THR A 75 -6.26 7.00 -13.54
CA THR A 75 -5.73 7.87 -14.59
C THR A 75 -5.62 7.13 -15.92
N VAL A 76 -5.10 5.90 -15.91
CA VAL A 76 -4.98 5.07 -17.12
C VAL A 76 -6.37 4.74 -17.66
N SER A 77 -7.32 4.33 -16.83
CA SER A 77 -8.71 4.07 -17.23
C SER A 77 -9.35 5.28 -17.91
N GLY A 78 -9.18 6.48 -17.32
CA GLY A 78 -9.66 7.72 -17.92
C GLY A 78 -9.02 8.02 -19.28
N ALA A 79 -7.69 7.86 -19.40
CA ALA A 79 -6.97 8.05 -20.65
C ALA A 79 -7.41 7.05 -21.74
N THR A 80 -7.57 5.77 -21.37
CA THR A 80 -8.06 4.70 -22.23
C THR A 80 -9.48 5.01 -22.72
N ARG A 81 -10.39 5.43 -21.82
CA ARG A 81 -11.76 5.82 -22.21
C ARG A 81 -11.77 7.02 -23.16
N ASN A 82 -10.95 8.03 -22.91
CA ASN A 82 -10.83 9.19 -23.80
C ASN A 82 -10.29 8.79 -25.19
N MET A 83 -9.39 7.82 -25.25
CA MET A 83 -8.89 7.26 -26.50
C MET A 83 -10.00 6.51 -27.26
N ALA A 84 -10.82 5.71 -26.58
CA ALA A 84 -11.97 5.04 -27.17
C ALA A 84 -12.94 6.07 -27.79
N VAL A 85 -13.29 7.12 -27.04
CA VAL A 85 -14.14 8.23 -27.52
C VAL A 85 -13.51 8.91 -28.74
N THR A 86 -12.23 9.25 -28.69
CA THR A 86 -11.53 9.90 -29.81
C THR A 86 -11.60 9.03 -31.07
N ILE A 87 -11.39 7.72 -30.94
CA ILE A 87 -11.49 6.81 -32.09
C ILE A 87 -12.94 6.71 -32.58
N TYR A 88 -13.92 6.67 -31.69
CA TYR A 88 -15.34 6.68 -32.04
C TYR A 88 -15.69 7.95 -32.85
N ASP A 89 -15.20 9.10 -32.39
CA ASP A 89 -15.40 10.41 -33.02
C ASP A 89 -14.67 10.55 -34.36
N THR A 90 -13.64 9.73 -34.64
CA THR A 90 -12.98 9.68 -35.95
C THR A 90 -13.76 8.87 -36.99
N GLN A 91 -14.68 7.98 -36.60
CA GLN A 91 -15.43 7.17 -37.55
C GLN A 91 -16.32 8.00 -38.49
N PRO A 92 -17.10 9.01 -38.03
CA PRO A 92 -17.86 9.89 -38.92
C PRO A 92 -16.96 10.63 -39.91
N LEU A 93 -15.79 11.10 -39.47
CA LEU A 93 -14.83 11.76 -40.35
C LEU A 93 -14.31 10.81 -41.43
N MET A 94 -13.96 9.57 -41.06
CA MET A 94 -13.53 8.55 -42.03
C MET A 94 -14.65 8.17 -43.00
N ARG A 95 -15.90 8.09 -42.56
CA ARG A 95 -17.06 7.89 -43.44
C ARG A 95 -17.24 9.06 -44.42
N GLN A 96 -17.02 10.30 -43.96
CA GLN A 96 -17.07 11.47 -44.84
C GLN A 96 -15.94 11.45 -45.86
N VAL A 97 -14.71 11.13 -45.45
CA VAL A 97 -13.57 10.96 -46.37
C VAL A 97 -13.88 9.87 -47.39
N THR A 98 -14.48 8.76 -46.96
CA THR A 98 -14.93 7.67 -47.85
C THR A 98 -15.87 8.22 -48.91
N GLY A 99 -17.00 8.84 -48.53
CA GLY A 99 -17.96 9.39 -49.50
C GLY A 99 -17.37 10.48 -50.40
N VAL A 100 -16.41 11.28 -49.93
CA VAL A 100 -15.71 12.23 -50.80
C VAL A 100 -14.85 11.50 -51.83
N THR A 101 -14.07 10.51 -51.39
CA THR A 101 -13.14 9.76 -52.24
C THR A 101 -13.84 8.80 -53.19
N THR A 102 -14.93 8.15 -52.79
CA THR A 102 -15.59 7.08 -53.55
C THR A 102 -16.78 7.56 -54.36
N ASP A 103 -17.45 8.64 -53.93
CA ASP A 103 -18.59 9.18 -54.66
C ASP A 103 -18.28 10.56 -55.26
N THR A 104 -17.94 11.53 -54.43
CA THR A 104 -17.92 12.95 -54.84
C THR A 104 -16.84 13.22 -55.88
N VAL A 105 -15.61 12.76 -55.64
CA VAL A 105 -14.48 12.95 -56.56
C VAL A 105 -14.69 12.15 -57.86
N PRO A 106 -15.04 10.84 -57.83
CA PRO A 106 -15.34 10.07 -59.04
C PRO A 106 -16.44 10.69 -59.91
N ASN A 107 -17.56 11.08 -59.31
CA ASN A 107 -18.67 11.71 -60.04
C ASN A 107 -18.23 13.06 -60.67
N SER A 108 -17.35 13.81 -59.99
CA SER A 108 -16.80 15.05 -60.54
C SER A 108 -15.86 14.79 -61.72
N ILE A 109 -15.04 13.74 -61.65
CA ILE A 109 -14.16 13.33 -62.75
C ILE A 109 -14.98 12.83 -63.94
N GLU A 110 -16.04 12.05 -63.71
CA GLU A 110 -16.96 11.60 -64.76
C GLU A 110 -17.66 12.78 -65.45
N ALA A 111 -18.15 13.75 -64.69
CA ALA A 111 -18.75 14.95 -65.27
C ALA A 111 -17.76 15.76 -66.13
N VAL A 112 -16.48 15.82 -65.73
CA VAL A 112 -15.41 16.39 -66.56
C VAL A 112 -15.14 15.50 -67.78
N ASN A 113 -15.17 14.18 -67.61
CA ASN A 113 -14.95 13.23 -68.69
C ASN A 113 -16.01 13.37 -69.80
N ASP A 114 -17.27 13.51 -69.40
CA ASP A 114 -18.43 13.73 -70.28
C ASP A 114 -18.34 15.06 -71.04
N ALA A 115 -17.57 16.03 -70.53
CA ALA A 115 -17.34 17.31 -71.19
C ALA A 115 -16.25 17.24 -72.28
N PHE A 116 -15.32 16.27 -72.24
CA PHE A 116 -14.20 16.19 -73.20
C PHE A 116 -14.61 16.06 -74.65
N PRO A 117 -15.62 15.25 -75.05
CA PRO A 117 -16.04 15.17 -76.45
C PRO A 117 -16.46 16.53 -77.03
N ASN A 118 -17.14 17.35 -76.22
CA ASN A 118 -17.54 18.70 -76.60
C ASN A 118 -16.32 19.62 -76.72
N LEU A 119 -15.39 19.56 -75.77
CA LEU A 119 -14.13 20.33 -75.81
C LEU A 119 -13.26 19.94 -77.01
N ALA A 120 -13.16 18.66 -77.33
CA ALA A 120 -12.45 18.15 -78.49
C ALA A 120 -13.08 18.65 -79.80
N SER A 121 -14.41 18.73 -79.90
CA SER A 121 -15.11 19.31 -81.06
C SER A 121 -14.81 20.81 -81.22
N VAL A 122 -14.75 21.56 -80.12
CA VAL A 122 -14.32 22.97 -80.14
C VAL A 122 -12.86 23.09 -80.58
N ALA A 123 -11.96 22.28 -80.02
CA ALA A 123 -10.55 22.22 -80.41
C ALA A 123 -10.35 21.88 -81.89
N LYS A 124 -11.12 20.92 -82.42
CA LYS A 124 -11.12 20.57 -83.85
C LYS A 124 -11.55 21.73 -84.74
N SER A 125 -12.49 22.55 -84.26
CA SER A 125 -12.93 23.76 -84.97
C SER A 125 -11.83 24.82 -85.00
N ILE A 126 -11.09 24.97 -83.89
CA ILE A 126 -9.90 25.85 -83.80
C ILE A 126 -8.81 25.36 -84.76
N ASP A 127 -8.47 24.07 -84.73
CA ASP A 127 -7.48 23.46 -85.62
C ASP A 127 -7.81 23.63 -87.09
N SER A 128 -9.08 23.42 -87.43
CA SER A 128 -9.58 23.62 -88.80
C SER A 128 -9.46 25.08 -89.24
N THR A 129 -9.71 26.03 -88.33
CA THR A 129 -9.58 27.46 -88.60
C THR A 129 -8.11 27.86 -88.76
N LEU A 130 -7.23 27.42 -87.86
CA LEU A 130 -5.79 27.70 -87.93
C LEU A 130 -5.14 27.06 -89.16
N LYS A 131 -5.55 25.85 -89.56
CA LYS A 131 -5.13 25.26 -90.85
C LYS A 131 -5.58 26.10 -92.04
N ARG A 132 -6.85 26.52 -92.09
CA ARG A 132 -7.38 27.37 -93.18
C ARG A 132 -6.64 28.71 -93.27
N LEU A 133 -6.40 29.36 -92.14
CA LEU A 133 -5.62 30.59 -92.06
C LEU A 133 -4.16 30.38 -92.49
N SER A 134 -3.55 29.26 -92.11
CA SER A 134 -2.18 28.90 -92.53
C SER A 134 -2.07 28.62 -94.03
N THR A 135 -3.15 28.13 -94.68
CA THR A 135 -3.21 27.92 -96.13
C THR A 135 -3.62 29.16 -96.93
N LEU A 136 -3.98 30.26 -96.26
CA LEU A 136 -4.44 31.47 -96.92
C LEU A 136 -3.23 32.22 -97.51
N GLN A 137 -2.87 31.81 -98.72
CA GLN A 137 -1.87 32.46 -99.56
C GLN A 137 -2.56 33.06 -100.77
N VAL A 138 -2.50 34.38 -100.89
CA VAL A 138 -2.99 35.11 -102.05
C VAL A 138 -1.83 35.26 -103.01
N ASN A 139 -1.84 34.44 -104.06
CA ASN A 139 -0.93 34.57 -105.20
C ASN A 139 -1.76 35.05 -106.39
N GLN A 140 -1.81 36.36 -106.58
CA GLN A 140 -2.49 36.97 -107.72
C GLN A 140 -1.50 37.81 -108.50
N THR A 141 -1.44 37.57 -109.80
CA THR A 141 -0.75 38.45 -110.74
C THR A 141 -1.73 39.51 -111.19
N LEU A 142 -1.51 40.77 -110.77
CA LEU A 142 -2.28 41.88 -111.31
C LEU A 142 -1.65 42.29 -112.65
N ASP A 143 -2.44 42.17 -113.70
CA ASP A 143 -2.06 42.58 -115.05
C ASP A 143 -2.48 44.03 -115.27
N VAL A 144 -1.52 44.94 -115.25
CA VAL A 144 -1.71 46.38 -115.42
C VAL A 144 -1.06 46.81 -116.74
N GLY A 145 -1.72 46.46 -117.84
CA GLY A 145 -1.27 46.79 -119.19
C GLY A 145 -0.04 45.96 -119.61
N PRO A 146 1.07 46.57 -120.08
CA PRO A 146 2.26 45.81 -120.52
C PRO A 146 3.11 45.24 -119.37
N PHE A 147 2.68 45.37 -118.11
CA PHE A 147 3.40 44.90 -116.93
C PHE A 147 2.52 43.98 -116.08
N SER A 148 3.06 42.82 -115.72
CA SER A 148 2.45 41.91 -114.75
C SER A 148 3.19 42.03 -113.41
N VAL A 149 2.49 42.41 -112.34
CA VAL A 149 3.05 42.49 -110.99
C VAL A 149 2.55 41.31 -110.16
N PRO A 150 3.44 40.41 -109.68
CA PRO A 150 3.04 39.34 -108.78
C PRO A 150 2.79 39.88 -107.37
N LEU A 151 1.55 39.82 -106.89
CA LEU A 151 1.21 40.01 -105.49
C LEU A 151 1.19 38.65 -104.81
N THR A 152 2.14 38.46 -103.90
CA THR A 152 2.18 37.30 -103.00
C THR A 152 1.97 37.81 -101.58
N PHE A 153 0.87 37.40 -100.96
CA PHE A 153 0.51 37.76 -99.59
C PHE A 153 0.23 36.48 -98.80
N ASP A 154 0.88 36.35 -97.65
CA ASP A 154 0.69 35.28 -96.68
C ASP A 154 0.47 35.96 -95.31
N LEU A 155 -0.41 35.40 -94.48
CA LEU A 155 -0.65 35.84 -93.11
C LEU A 155 0.53 35.54 -92.17
N GLY A 156 1.53 34.76 -92.62
CA GLY A 156 2.73 34.42 -91.86
C GLY A 156 2.49 33.39 -90.75
N ILE A 157 1.28 32.84 -90.68
CA ILE A 157 0.87 31.84 -89.70
C ILE A 157 1.27 30.46 -90.24
N ARG A 158 2.23 29.81 -89.59
CA ARG A 158 2.60 28.41 -89.88
C ARG A 158 2.00 27.49 -88.82
N TYR A 159 0.85 26.90 -89.13
CA TYR A 159 0.19 25.95 -88.25
C TYR A 159 0.49 24.51 -88.66
N ALA A 160 1.48 23.91 -88.01
CA ALA A 160 1.89 22.51 -88.21
C ALA A 160 2.14 21.86 -86.84
N PRO A 161 1.08 21.64 -86.03
CA PRO A 161 1.24 21.05 -84.73
C PRO A 161 1.76 19.61 -84.84
N ARG A 162 2.55 19.16 -83.85
CA ARG A 162 3.01 17.76 -83.77
C ARG A 162 1.84 16.80 -83.55
N GLU A 163 0.88 17.24 -82.74
CA GLU A 163 -0.38 16.55 -82.48
C GLU A 163 -1.52 17.57 -82.57
N PRO A 164 -2.62 17.28 -83.30
CA PRO A 164 -3.82 18.11 -83.32
C PRO A 164 -4.36 18.39 -81.91
N PHE A 165 -4.89 19.59 -81.68
CA PHE A 165 -5.36 20.01 -80.35
C PHE A 165 -6.54 19.15 -79.86
N ASP A 166 -7.42 18.72 -80.76
CA ASP A 166 -8.51 17.80 -80.43
C ASP A 166 -8.02 16.44 -79.95
N SER A 167 -6.98 15.89 -80.58
CA SER A 167 -6.32 14.64 -80.17
C SER A 167 -5.71 14.76 -78.77
N ALA A 168 -5.00 15.86 -78.50
CA ALA A 168 -4.42 16.10 -77.18
C ALA A 168 -5.49 16.18 -76.07
N ILE A 169 -6.64 16.82 -76.33
CA ILE A 169 -7.77 16.87 -75.39
C ILE A 169 -8.38 15.48 -75.15
N LEU A 170 -8.59 14.71 -76.21
CA LEU A 170 -9.15 13.35 -76.10
C LEU A 170 -8.22 12.42 -75.31
N SER A 171 -6.92 12.50 -75.55
CA SER A 171 -5.89 11.74 -74.82
C SER A 171 -5.93 12.04 -73.30
N VAL A 172 -6.11 13.31 -72.92
CA VAL A 172 -6.30 13.69 -71.51
C VAL A 172 -7.60 13.07 -70.96
N GLY A 173 -8.70 13.13 -71.69
CA GLY A 173 -9.95 12.48 -71.29
C GLY A 173 -9.79 10.98 -71.08
N GLU A 174 -9.18 10.29 -72.04
CA GLU A 174 -8.89 8.85 -71.95
C GLU A 174 -8.04 8.49 -70.72
N SER A 175 -7.08 9.33 -70.35
CA SER A 175 -6.26 9.12 -69.14
C SER A 175 -7.03 9.22 -67.83
N LEU A 176 -8.17 9.92 -67.82
CA LEU A 176 -9.01 10.12 -66.64
C LEU A 176 -10.11 9.06 -66.51
N ILE A 177 -10.46 8.35 -67.59
CA ILE A 177 -11.46 7.27 -67.61
C ILE A 177 -11.28 6.23 -66.48
N PRO A 178 -10.08 5.70 -66.18
CA PRO A 178 -9.95 4.65 -65.16
C PRO A 178 -9.96 5.18 -63.71
N LEU A 179 -9.82 6.50 -63.49
CA LEU A 179 -9.68 7.05 -62.14
C LEU A 179 -10.94 6.91 -61.27
N PRO A 180 -12.17 7.20 -61.76
CA PRO A 180 -13.39 6.97 -61.00
C PRO A 180 -13.51 5.54 -60.45
N ASP A 181 -13.21 4.53 -61.27
CA ASP A 181 -13.28 3.13 -60.87
C ASP A 181 -12.23 2.77 -59.82
N GLN A 182 -11.00 3.28 -59.97
CA GLN A 182 -9.94 3.07 -58.98
C GLN A 182 -10.29 3.69 -57.62
N LEU A 183 -10.88 4.88 -57.63
CA LEU A 183 -11.32 5.58 -56.43
C LEU A 183 -12.51 4.87 -55.77
N ARG A 184 -13.48 4.37 -56.54
CA ARG A 184 -14.58 3.54 -56.03
C ARG A 184 -14.08 2.21 -55.47
N ALA A 185 -13.07 1.60 -56.09
CA ALA A 185 -12.46 0.38 -55.57
C ALA A 185 -11.80 0.56 -54.18
N MET A 186 -11.50 1.80 -53.76
CA MET A 186 -11.00 2.08 -52.40
C MET A 186 -12.09 1.98 -51.33
N GLU A 187 -13.37 2.02 -51.70
CA GLU A 187 -14.51 1.99 -50.78
C GLU A 187 -14.42 0.83 -49.80
N ALA A 188 -14.25 -0.40 -50.31
CA ALA A 188 -14.14 -1.59 -49.47
C ALA A 188 -12.99 -1.51 -48.46
N ASN A 189 -11.85 -0.91 -48.83
CA ASN A 189 -10.70 -0.74 -47.93
C ASN A 189 -10.99 0.33 -46.86
N LEU A 190 -11.67 1.42 -47.24
CA LEU A 190 -12.04 2.49 -46.32
C LEU A 190 -13.14 2.06 -45.36
N GLU A 191 -14.15 1.31 -45.82
CA GLU A 191 -15.17 0.70 -44.97
C GLU A 191 -14.57 -0.31 -43.97
N THR A 192 -13.62 -1.13 -44.43
CA THR A 192 -12.86 -2.03 -43.57
C THR A 192 -12.09 -1.24 -42.51
N THR A 193 -11.50 -0.10 -42.90
CA THR A 193 -10.79 0.79 -41.96
C THR A 193 -11.74 1.36 -40.91
N VAL A 194 -12.93 1.84 -41.31
CA VAL A 194 -13.96 2.34 -40.37
C VAL A 194 -14.39 1.24 -39.40
N THR A 195 -14.64 0.03 -39.90
CA THR A 195 -15.02 -1.13 -39.08
C THR A 195 -13.93 -1.51 -38.09
N ASN A 196 -12.67 -1.53 -38.54
CA ASN A 196 -11.52 -1.81 -37.67
C ASN A 196 -11.34 -0.74 -36.58
N LEU A 197 -11.54 0.54 -36.90
CA LEU A 197 -11.53 1.61 -35.90
C LEU A 197 -12.64 1.42 -34.86
N GLY A 198 -13.83 0.96 -35.27
CA GLY A 198 -14.90 0.58 -34.34
C GLY A 198 -14.51 -0.54 -33.40
N ASN A 199 -13.99 -1.64 -33.94
CA ASN A 199 -13.53 -2.76 -33.13
C ASN A 199 -12.41 -2.34 -32.15
N ILE A 200 -11.50 -1.45 -32.59
CA ILE A 200 -10.44 -0.91 -31.71
C ILE A 200 -11.05 -0.06 -30.59
N ALA A 201 -12.01 0.81 -30.89
CA ALA A 201 -12.69 1.63 -29.88
C ALA A 201 -13.37 0.76 -28.82
N ASP A 202 -14.10 -0.28 -29.24
CA ASP A 202 -14.79 -1.22 -28.34
C ASP A 202 -13.79 -1.99 -27.46
N ASN A 203 -12.68 -2.44 -28.04
CA ASN A 203 -11.61 -3.13 -27.30
C ASN A 203 -10.95 -2.21 -26.26
N ILE A 204 -10.75 -0.94 -26.59
CA ILE A 204 -10.19 0.06 -25.68
C ILE A 204 -11.18 0.37 -24.56
N ASP A 205 -12.48 0.49 -24.85
CA ASP A 205 -13.50 0.68 -23.80
C ASP A 205 -13.58 -0.53 -22.85
N ALA A 206 -13.53 -1.76 -23.39
CA ALA A 206 -13.45 -2.98 -22.60
C ALA A 206 -12.19 -3.02 -21.71
N LEU A 207 -11.04 -2.57 -22.23
CA LEU A 207 -9.81 -2.44 -21.44
C LEU A 207 -9.98 -1.44 -20.30
N ALA A 208 -10.60 -0.27 -20.53
CA ALA A 208 -10.90 0.69 -19.47
C ALA A 208 -11.82 0.08 -18.39
N GLY A 209 -12.82 -0.71 -18.81
CA GLY A 209 -13.67 -1.48 -17.90
C GLY A 209 -12.88 -2.47 -17.04
N ASN A 210 -11.95 -3.23 -17.64
CA ASN A 210 -11.09 -4.16 -16.92
C ASN A 210 -10.17 -3.45 -15.92
N ILE A 211 -9.59 -2.31 -16.30
CA ILE A 211 -8.75 -1.49 -15.42
C ILE A 211 -9.56 -0.99 -14.22
N ASN A 212 -10.80 -0.55 -14.43
CA ASN A 212 -11.69 -0.17 -13.33
C ASN A 212 -12.00 -1.35 -12.40
N GLY A 213 -12.20 -2.56 -12.94
CA GLY A 213 -12.38 -3.77 -12.14
C GLY A 213 -11.15 -4.11 -11.27
N ILE A 214 -9.95 -3.98 -11.84
CA ILE A 214 -8.68 -4.12 -11.08
C ILE A 214 -8.59 -3.05 -9.99
N ASN A 215 -8.89 -1.78 -10.32
CA ASN A 215 -8.85 -0.69 -9.35
C ASN A 215 -9.80 -0.95 -8.17
N ALA A 216 -11.04 -1.36 -8.44
CA ALA A 216 -11.99 -1.71 -7.40
C ALA A 216 -11.49 -2.86 -6.52
N THR A 217 -10.80 -3.84 -7.10
CA THR A 217 -10.18 -4.94 -6.35
C THR A 217 -9.05 -4.43 -5.44
N VAL A 218 -8.18 -3.55 -5.94
CA VAL A 218 -7.11 -2.90 -5.16
C VAL A 218 -7.68 -2.10 -3.99
N GLU A 219 -8.73 -1.32 -4.23
CA GLU A 219 -9.41 -0.52 -3.20
C GLU A 219 -10.02 -1.39 -2.09
N GLN A 220 -10.47 -2.62 -2.41
CA GLN A 220 -10.98 -3.56 -1.41
C GLN A 220 -9.89 -4.12 -0.47
N TYR A 221 -8.62 -4.13 -0.86
CA TYR A 221 -7.53 -4.59 0.01
C TYR A 221 -7.11 -3.55 1.05
N ILE A 222 -7.28 -2.26 0.77
CA ILE A 222 -6.94 -1.16 1.68
C ILE A 222 -7.61 -1.31 3.08
N PRO A 223 -8.93 -1.54 3.19
CA PRO A 223 -9.56 -1.72 4.51
C PRO A 223 -9.11 -3.00 5.22
N LEU A 224 -8.72 -4.05 4.49
CA LEU A 224 -8.16 -5.27 5.08
C LEU A 224 -6.79 -5.01 5.71
N LEU A 225 -5.95 -4.22 5.05
CA LEU A 225 -4.67 -3.79 5.62
C LEU A 225 -4.87 -2.91 6.85
N ASP A 226 -5.87 -2.01 6.84
CA ASP A 226 -6.21 -1.21 8.03
C ASP A 226 -6.64 -2.05 9.22
N GLN A 227 -7.43 -3.11 8.99
CA GLN A 227 -7.79 -4.05 10.04
C GLN A 227 -6.56 -4.79 10.59
N TYR A 228 -5.67 -5.22 9.71
CA TYR A 228 -4.46 -5.95 10.10
C TYR A 228 -3.48 -5.06 10.88
N ILE A 229 -3.27 -3.81 10.44
CA ILE A 229 -2.48 -2.80 11.17
C ILE A 229 -3.06 -2.55 12.58
N ARG A 230 -4.39 -2.41 12.70
CA ARG A 230 -5.06 -2.25 14.01
C ARG A 230 -4.85 -3.47 14.91
N LEU A 231 -4.94 -4.68 14.37
CA LEU A 231 -4.69 -5.91 15.13
C LEU A 231 -3.24 -5.95 15.65
N LEU A 232 -2.27 -5.61 14.81
CA LEU A 232 -0.87 -5.52 15.22
C LEU A 232 -0.66 -4.46 16.31
N GLY A 233 -1.34 -3.30 16.23
CA GLY A 233 -1.33 -2.30 17.30
C GLY A 233 -1.95 -2.77 18.63
N GLN A 234 -2.93 -3.67 18.58
CA GLN A 234 -3.44 -4.33 19.80
C GLN A 234 -2.42 -5.31 20.39
N ILE A 235 -1.67 -6.02 19.53
CA ILE A 235 -0.61 -6.92 19.95
C ILE A 235 0.52 -6.15 20.65
N THR A 236 0.99 -5.02 20.11
CA THR A 236 2.02 -4.19 20.76
C THR A 236 1.57 -3.70 22.14
N THR A 237 0.32 -3.22 22.23
CA THR A 237 -0.28 -2.79 23.51
C THR A 237 -0.32 -3.94 24.53
N THR A 238 -0.67 -5.14 24.07
CA THR A 238 -0.72 -6.34 24.91
C THR A 238 0.68 -6.81 25.33
N LEU A 239 1.67 -6.73 24.44
CA LEU A 239 3.07 -7.03 24.74
C LEU A 239 3.63 -6.07 25.80
N ALA A 240 3.34 -4.77 25.68
CA ALA A 240 3.75 -3.77 26.68
C ALA A 240 3.11 -4.03 28.05
N ALA A 241 1.81 -4.35 28.10
CA ALA A 241 1.13 -4.72 29.33
C ALA A 241 1.73 -6.00 29.95
N THR A 242 2.00 -7.02 29.11
CA THR A 242 2.60 -8.29 29.53
C THR A 242 4.00 -8.08 30.10
N ARG A 243 4.82 -7.24 29.47
CA ARG A 243 6.15 -6.84 29.97
C ARG A 243 6.08 -6.24 31.37
N ASN A 244 5.18 -5.27 31.56
CA ASN A 244 5.00 -4.61 32.85
C ASN A 244 4.56 -5.59 33.93
N GLN A 245 3.64 -6.51 33.60
CA GLN A 245 3.18 -7.55 34.51
C GLN A 245 4.27 -8.56 34.85
N ILE A 246 5.08 -8.99 33.87
CA ILE A 246 6.24 -9.87 34.09
C ILE A 246 7.23 -9.20 35.04
N ASN A 247 7.60 -7.95 34.78
CA ASN A 247 8.57 -7.23 35.62
C ASN A 247 8.07 -7.03 37.06
N ALA A 248 6.77 -6.75 37.24
CA ALA A 248 6.15 -6.70 38.56
C ALA A 248 6.20 -8.05 39.28
N ASN A 249 5.83 -9.14 38.59
CA ASN A 249 5.84 -10.49 39.15
C ASN A 249 7.26 -10.96 39.50
N LEU A 250 8.26 -10.67 38.66
CA LEU A 250 9.65 -11.02 38.95
C LEU A 250 10.17 -10.28 40.17
N THR A 251 9.77 -9.02 40.36
CA THR A 251 10.09 -8.26 41.57
C THR A 251 9.50 -8.92 42.81
N ILE A 252 8.24 -9.35 42.76
CA ILE A 252 7.60 -10.08 43.86
C ILE A 252 8.33 -11.40 44.15
N ILE A 253 8.63 -12.19 43.11
CA ILE A 253 9.36 -13.46 43.25
C ILE A 253 10.73 -13.23 43.89
N LYS A 254 11.45 -12.18 43.48
CA LYS A 254 12.73 -11.80 44.09
C LYS A 254 12.60 -11.53 45.58
N TRP A 255 11.58 -10.77 46.00
CA TRP A 255 11.31 -10.54 47.42
C TRP A 255 10.93 -11.82 48.17
N VAL A 256 10.17 -12.73 47.55
CA VAL A 256 9.85 -14.04 48.13
C VAL A 256 11.11 -14.88 48.33
N VAL A 257 12.00 -14.96 47.33
CA VAL A 257 13.27 -15.69 47.43
C VAL A 257 14.14 -15.12 48.55
N ILE A 258 14.27 -13.80 48.65
CA ILE A 258 15.01 -13.13 49.72
C ILE A 258 14.35 -13.41 51.08
N GLY A 259 13.02 -13.27 51.18
CA GLY A 259 12.27 -13.51 52.41
C GLY A 259 12.39 -14.95 52.91
N LEU A 260 12.31 -15.94 52.01
CA LEU A 260 12.51 -17.36 52.33
C LEU A 260 13.95 -17.65 52.78
N ALA A 261 14.95 -17.05 52.12
CA ALA A 261 16.34 -17.17 52.55
C ALA A 261 16.54 -16.54 53.94
N SER A 262 16.01 -15.33 54.17
CA SER A 262 16.05 -14.68 55.48
C SER A 262 15.38 -15.53 56.56
N TRP A 263 14.20 -16.10 56.27
CA TRP A 263 13.51 -17.02 57.18
C TRP A 263 14.35 -18.25 57.49
N PHE A 264 14.94 -18.88 56.46
CA PHE A 264 15.84 -20.02 56.64
C PHE A 264 17.07 -19.65 57.47
N ALA A 265 17.63 -18.45 57.29
CA ALA A 265 18.75 -17.95 58.07
C ALA A 265 18.38 -17.75 59.55
N LEU A 266 17.19 -17.21 59.85
CA LEU A 266 16.69 -17.08 61.23
C LEU A 266 16.57 -18.44 61.92
N TYR A 267 16.10 -19.47 61.20
CA TYR A 267 16.01 -20.83 61.75
C TYR A 267 17.38 -21.41 62.14
N GLN A 268 18.47 -20.97 61.52
CA GLN A 268 19.84 -21.42 61.86
C GLN A 268 20.38 -20.79 63.15
N ILE A 269 19.78 -19.71 63.66
CA ILE A 269 20.17 -19.10 64.93
C ILE A 269 19.93 -20.08 66.09
N VAL A 270 18.87 -20.89 66.03
CA VAL A 270 18.50 -21.85 67.08
C VAL A 270 19.58 -22.93 67.29
N PRO A 271 20.05 -23.66 66.25
CA PRO A 271 21.21 -24.55 66.36
C PRO A 271 22.47 -23.86 66.89
N ILE A 272 22.80 -22.67 66.39
CA ILE A 272 24.01 -21.93 66.83
C ILE A 272 23.92 -21.60 68.31
N TYR A 273 22.76 -21.12 68.77
CA TYR A 273 22.50 -20.82 70.18
C TYR A 273 22.58 -22.08 71.06
N PHE A 274 21.91 -23.17 70.68
CA PHE A 274 21.97 -24.43 71.43
C PHE A 274 23.38 -25.04 71.46
N GLY A 275 24.09 -25.02 70.33
CA GLY A 275 25.46 -25.51 70.24
C GLY A 275 26.42 -24.68 71.09
N TYR A 276 26.26 -23.34 71.11
CA TYR A 276 27.03 -22.44 71.96
C TYR A 276 26.77 -22.71 73.44
N ARG A 277 25.50 -22.88 73.82
CA ARG A 277 25.11 -23.20 75.20
C ARG A 277 25.72 -24.52 75.67
N MET A 278 25.72 -25.57 74.84
CA MET A 278 26.35 -26.86 75.15
C MET A 278 27.88 -26.78 75.30
N LEU A 279 28.53 -25.85 74.61
CA LEU A 279 29.97 -25.60 74.76
C LEU A 279 30.31 -24.82 76.03
N SER A 280 29.41 -23.94 76.50
CA SER A 280 29.64 -23.02 77.62
C SER A 280 29.56 -23.62 79.03
N ASP A 281 29.24 -24.91 79.19
CA ASP A 281 29.20 -25.66 80.48
C ASP A 281 28.37 -25.02 81.62
N LYS A 282 27.50 -24.05 81.32
CA LYS A 282 26.55 -23.51 82.29
C LYS A 282 25.32 -24.42 82.38
N VAL A 283 25.36 -25.35 83.33
CA VAL A 283 24.15 -25.93 83.92
C VAL A 283 23.40 -24.77 84.55
N VAL A 284 22.18 -24.50 84.11
CA VAL A 284 21.27 -23.61 84.84
C VAL A 284 20.82 -24.42 86.05
N GLU A 285 21.41 -24.14 87.20
CA GLU A 285 20.73 -24.34 88.48
C GLU A 285 19.54 -23.37 88.49
N GLY A 286 18.35 -23.90 88.22
CA GLY A 286 17.11 -23.16 88.05
C GLY A 286 16.19 -23.94 87.12
N SER A 287 15.33 -24.79 87.69
CA SER A 287 14.39 -25.60 86.92
C SER A 287 13.46 -24.70 86.10
N ILE A 288 13.09 -25.17 84.91
CA ILE A 288 12.11 -24.52 83.99
C ILE A 288 10.81 -24.10 84.71
N GLU A 289 10.48 -24.74 85.83
CA GLU A 289 9.38 -24.38 86.75
C GLU A 289 9.48 -22.97 87.35
N GLU A 290 10.67 -22.48 87.70
CA GLU A 290 10.84 -21.18 88.39
C GLU A 290 10.61 -20.01 87.42
N TYR A 291 11.12 -20.11 86.19
CA TYR A 291 10.86 -19.15 85.13
C TYR A 291 9.39 -19.14 84.67
N LEU A 292 8.74 -20.31 84.60
CA LEU A 292 7.33 -20.40 84.23
C LEU A 292 6.37 -19.96 85.35
N GLU A 293 6.79 -19.99 86.61
CA GLU A 293 6.01 -19.41 87.71
C GLU A 293 6.09 -17.89 87.72
N GLU A 294 7.26 -17.31 87.46
CA GLU A 294 7.45 -15.86 87.38
C GLU A 294 6.64 -15.26 86.22
N GLU A 295 6.71 -15.88 85.04
CA GLU A 295 5.97 -15.44 83.85
C GLU A 295 4.46 -15.63 83.99
N ARG A 296 3.99 -16.70 84.66
CA ARG A 296 2.54 -16.86 84.97
C ARG A 296 2.04 -15.85 85.99
N LYS A 297 2.91 -15.35 86.87
CA LYS A 297 2.54 -14.33 87.86
C LYS A 297 2.35 -12.98 87.18
N GLU A 298 3.29 -12.58 86.31
CA GLU A 298 3.17 -11.36 85.51
C GLU A 298 1.96 -11.41 84.57
N MET A 299 1.71 -12.55 83.92
CA MET A 299 0.57 -12.70 83.01
C MET A 299 -0.78 -12.64 83.75
N ARG A 300 -0.86 -13.17 84.98
CA ARG A 300 -2.06 -13.04 85.82
C ARG A 300 -2.30 -11.59 86.27
N GLU A 301 -1.25 -10.85 86.54
CA GLU A 301 -1.33 -9.44 86.92
C GLU A 301 -1.84 -8.58 85.75
N GLN A 302 -1.32 -8.82 84.54
CA GLN A 302 -1.79 -8.16 83.31
C GLN A 302 -3.24 -8.52 82.93
N ILE A 303 -3.66 -9.77 83.13
CA ILE A 303 -5.06 -10.16 82.88
C ILE A 303 -5.99 -9.45 83.88
N LYS A 304 -5.57 -9.31 85.13
CA LYS A 304 -6.36 -8.63 86.16
C LYS A 304 -6.48 -7.13 85.88
N GLU A 305 -5.40 -6.48 85.45
CA GLU A 305 -5.43 -5.08 84.99
C GLU A 305 -6.32 -4.91 83.75
N ALA A 306 -6.31 -5.88 82.82
CA ALA A 306 -7.16 -5.85 81.64
C ALA A 306 -8.65 -6.06 81.95
N GLU A 307 -8.99 -6.93 82.92
CA GLU A 307 -10.36 -7.10 83.42
C GLU A 307 -10.87 -5.84 84.11
N GLU A 308 -10.05 -5.20 84.96
CA GLU A 308 -10.41 -3.96 85.65
C GLU A 308 -10.62 -2.80 84.65
N GLN A 309 -9.82 -2.72 83.59
CA GLN A 309 -10.02 -1.76 82.50
C GLN A 309 -11.27 -2.05 81.65
N ALA A 310 -11.65 -3.32 81.48
CA ALA A 310 -12.85 -3.71 80.75
C ALA A 310 -14.12 -3.37 81.56
N GLU A 311 -14.11 -3.61 82.87
CA GLU A 311 -15.22 -3.29 83.77
C GLU A 311 -15.44 -1.77 83.88
N GLU A 312 -14.36 -0.97 83.96
CA GLU A 312 -14.45 0.50 83.87
C GLU A 312 -15.01 0.99 82.53
N ALA A 313 -14.71 0.29 81.43
CA ALA A 313 -15.23 0.65 80.10
C ALA A 313 -16.71 0.33 79.97
N GLU A 314 -17.19 -0.75 80.61
CA GLU A 314 -18.59 -1.16 80.64
C GLU A 314 -19.44 -0.22 81.51
N GLU A 315 -18.94 0.19 82.69
CA GLU A 315 -19.61 1.22 83.52
C GLU A 315 -19.74 2.56 82.78
N ARG A 316 -18.70 3.01 82.06
CA ARG A 316 -18.76 4.24 81.25
C ARG A 316 -19.73 4.12 80.08
N ALA A 317 -19.90 2.92 79.52
CA ALA A 317 -20.87 2.66 78.45
C ALA A 317 -22.31 2.71 78.99
N GLU A 318 -22.58 2.08 80.14
CA GLU A 318 -23.89 2.16 80.81
C GLU A 318 -24.25 3.59 81.25
N GLU A 319 -23.28 4.38 81.74
CA GLU A 319 -23.51 5.78 82.09
C GLU A 319 -23.79 6.66 80.86
N ALA A 320 -23.16 6.36 79.73
CA ALA A 320 -23.42 7.04 78.45
C ALA A 320 -24.82 6.70 77.91
N GLU A 321 -25.25 5.44 78.05
CA GLU A 321 -26.59 4.98 77.63
C GLU A 321 -27.70 5.60 78.50
N LYS A 322 -27.51 5.65 79.83
CA LYS A 322 -28.43 6.32 80.77
C LYS A 322 -28.50 7.84 80.58
N ARG A 323 -27.46 8.48 80.03
CA ARG A 323 -27.48 9.90 79.65
C ARG A 323 -28.19 10.15 78.32
N ALA A 324 -28.18 9.18 77.40
CA ALA A 324 -28.86 9.27 76.11
C ALA A 324 -30.40 9.13 76.23
N GLU A 325 -30.90 8.38 77.22
CA GLU A 325 -32.36 8.25 77.47
C GLU A 325 -32.99 9.45 78.20
N LYS A 326 -32.20 10.44 78.65
CA LYS A 326 -32.68 11.60 79.41
C LYS A 326 -32.70 12.93 78.63
N HIS A 327 -32.49 12.88 77.32
CA HIS A 327 -32.63 14.02 76.39
C HIS A 327 -33.57 13.67 75.24
#